data_AF-A0A1Q3RXD3-F1
#
_entry.id   AF-A0A1Q3RXD3-F1
#
_cell.length_a   1.000
_cell.length_b   1.000
_cell.length_c   1.000
_cell.angle_alpha   90.00
_cell.angle_beta   90.00
_cell.angle_gamma   90.00
#
_symmetry.space_group_name_H-M   'P 1'
#
loop_
_entity.id
_entity.type
_entity.pdbx_description
1 polymer ?
#
loop_
_entity_poly.entity_id
_entity_poly.type
_entity_poly.pdbx_seq_one_letter_code
_entity_poly.pdbx_strand_id
1 'polypeptide(L)'
;MLLAFLCYGCDSKTKKFEENYTFYRAVNGKDTALLAIAENKTHFYGRYEIQYEGTMKDSGEVRGKVMGDTLQGDYYYKPYGGGKWKRVPIALLKKDRKLLLGRGVTITYMNIPRYTSGVPIEYSDPKFTFETIQEAAQK
;
A
#
# COMPACT_ATOMS: atom_id res chain seq x y z
N MET A 1 -7.20 34.94 44.17
CA MET A 1 -7.62 34.87 42.76
C MET A 1 -6.53 34.12 41.99
N LEU A 2 -6.60 32.79 41.96
CA LEU A 2 -5.65 31.93 41.26
C LEU A 2 -6.37 31.40 40.00
N LEU A 3 -5.98 31.90 38.83
CA LEU A 3 -6.59 31.57 37.55
C LEU A 3 -6.18 30.14 37.15
N ALA A 4 -7.12 29.21 37.20
CA ALA A 4 -6.97 27.87 36.62
C ALA A 4 -7.13 27.96 35.10
N PHE A 5 -6.03 27.85 34.35
CA PHE A 5 -6.06 27.62 32.91
C PHE A 5 -6.33 26.13 32.65
N LEU A 6 -7.60 25.79 32.39
CA LEU A 6 -7.98 24.51 31.83
C LEU A 6 -7.62 24.50 30.34
N CYS A 7 -6.50 23.89 30.00
CA CYS A 7 -6.22 23.48 28.63
C CYS A 7 -7.19 22.34 28.26
N TYR A 8 -8.34 22.69 27.68
CA TYR A 8 -9.15 21.76 26.91
C TYR A 8 -8.34 21.35 25.67
N GLY A 9 -7.53 20.30 25.82
CA GLY A 9 -6.94 19.61 24.68
C GLY A 9 -8.05 19.11 23.78
N CYS A 10 -8.06 19.61 22.54
CA CYS A 10 -8.95 19.12 21.50
C CYS A 10 -8.60 17.67 21.23
N ASP A 11 -9.44 16.74 21.69
CA ASP A 11 -9.35 15.32 21.39
C ASP A 11 -9.62 15.18 19.89
N SER A 12 -8.57 15.22 19.07
CA SER A 12 -8.69 14.96 17.64
C SER A 12 -9.10 13.50 17.50
N LYS A 13 -10.41 13.26 17.40
CA LYS A 13 -10.98 11.97 17.03
C LYS A 13 -10.56 11.67 15.60
N THR A 14 -9.32 11.22 15.41
CA THR A 14 -8.92 10.44 14.26
C THR A 14 -9.87 9.27 14.26
N LYS A 15 -10.80 9.24 13.29
CA LYS A 15 -11.63 8.06 13.03
C LYS A 15 -10.65 6.92 12.76
N LYS A 16 -10.33 6.14 13.79
CA LYS A 16 -9.64 4.87 13.66
C LYS A 16 -10.53 4.07 12.72
N PHE A 17 -10.07 3.86 11.51
CA PHE A 17 -10.61 2.80 10.68
C PHE A 17 -10.66 1.55 11.59
N GLU A 18 -11.76 0.82 11.57
CA GLU A 18 -11.75 -0.51 12.21
C GLU A 18 -10.85 -1.40 11.33
N GLU A 19 -9.57 -1.47 11.66
CA GLU A 19 -8.51 -1.97 10.76
C GLU A 19 -8.51 -3.50 10.70
N ASN A 20 -9.44 -4.09 9.95
CA ASN A 20 -9.34 -5.48 9.54
C ASN A 20 -8.36 -5.58 8.36
N TYR A 21 -7.10 -5.90 8.64
CA TYR A 21 -6.10 -6.13 7.60
C TYR A 21 -6.26 -7.50 6.96
N THR A 22 -6.26 -7.54 5.63
CA THR A 22 -5.98 -8.74 4.86
C THR A 22 -4.48 -8.81 4.55
N PHE A 23 -3.88 -9.96 4.84
CA PHE A 23 -2.45 -10.19 4.63
C PHE A 23 -2.23 -11.01 3.36
N TYR A 24 -1.23 -10.62 2.59
CA TYR A 24 -0.86 -11.28 1.36
C TYR A 24 0.65 -11.47 1.25
N ARG A 25 1.04 -12.49 0.48
CA ARG A 25 2.42 -12.79 0.12
C ARG A 25 2.54 -13.06 -1.37
N ALA A 26 3.63 -12.59 -1.97
CA ALA A 26 4.03 -12.94 -3.32
C ALA A 26 5.48 -13.45 -3.33
N VAL A 27 5.80 -14.30 -4.31
CA VAL A 27 7.14 -14.79 -4.60
C VAL A 27 7.38 -14.61 -6.09
N ASN A 28 8.52 -14.02 -6.47
CA ASN A 28 8.97 -13.94 -7.86
C ASN A 28 10.48 -14.22 -7.92
N GLY A 29 10.85 -15.41 -8.41
CA GLY A 29 12.24 -15.86 -8.37
C GLY A 29 12.76 -15.91 -6.93
N LYS A 30 13.82 -15.15 -6.66
CA LYS A 30 14.43 -15.01 -5.31
C LYS A 30 13.81 -13.90 -4.46
N ASP A 31 12.97 -13.06 -5.07
CA ASP A 31 12.36 -11.94 -4.38
C ASP A 31 11.05 -12.38 -3.73
N THR A 32 10.76 -11.84 -2.55
CA THR A 32 9.48 -12.02 -1.88
C THR A 32 8.87 -10.68 -1.54
N ALA A 33 7.55 -10.63 -1.44
CA ALA A 33 6.86 -9.42 -1.06
C ALA A 33 5.72 -9.73 -0.09
N LEU A 34 5.58 -8.87 0.93
CA LEU A 34 4.55 -8.95 1.95
C LEU A 34 3.69 -7.70 1.89
N LEU A 35 2.38 -7.89 1.88
CA LEU A 35 1.41 -6.82 1.75
C LEU A 35 0.30 -7.00 2.79
N ALA A 36 0.05 -5.97 3.60
CA ALA A 36 -1.09 -5.92 4.50
C ALA A 36 -1.97 -4.75 4.08
N ILE A 37 -3.24 -5.02 3.70
CA ILE A 37 -4.19 -4.00 3.24
C ILE A 37 -5.39 -3.95 4.17
N ALA A 38 -5.77 -2.75 4.59
CA ALA A 38 -7.09 -2.44 5.10
C ALA A 38 -7.79 -1.50 4.09
N GLU A 39 -9.07 -1.74 3.84
CA GLU A 39 -9.83 -1.00 2.82
C GLU A 39 -11.29 -0.76 3.23
N ASN A 40 -11.87 0.30 2.69
CA ASN A 40 -13.30 0.53 2.66
C ASN A 40 -13.78 0.69 1.22
N LYS A 41 -15.04 1.10 1.02
CA LYS A 41 -15.63 1.28 -0.31
C LYS A 41 -14.91 2.28 -1.23
N THR A 42 -14.06 3.15 -0.68
CA THR A 42 -13.50 4.31 -1.38
C THR A 42 -11.97 4.42 -1.29
N HIS A 43 -11.38 3.95 -0.20
CA HIS A 43 -9.97 4.13 0.10
C HIS A 43 -9.37 2.86 0.69
N PHE A 44 -8.07 2.70 0.47
CA PHE A 44 -7.28 1.65 1.10
C PHE A 44 -6.01 2.26 1.67
N TYR A 45 -5.43 1.56 2.63
CA TYR A 45 -4.12 1.84 3.19
C TYR A 45 -3.50 0.54 3.69
N GLY A 46 -2.19 0.56 3.90
CA GLY A 46 -1.51 -0.69 4.20
C GLY A 46 -0.01 -0.55 4.34
N ARG A 47 0.62 -1.69 4.60
CA ARG A 47 2.07 -1.84 4.63
C ARG A 47 2.52 -2.73 3.49
N TYR A 48 3.62 -2.35 2.87
CA TYR A 48 4.20 -3.10 1.77
C TYR A 48 5.71 -3.22 1.93
N GLU A 49 6.20 -4.46 1.92
CA GLU A 49 7.60 -4.81 2.02
C GLU A 49 8.00 -5.70 0.84
N ILE A 50 9.13 -5.37 0.21
CA ILE A 50 9.78 -6.20 -0.81
C ILE A 50 11.13 -6.62 -0.24
N GLN A 51 11.38 -7.92 -0.21
CA GLN A 51 12.66 -8.51 0.16
C GLN A 51 13.34 -9.03 -1.10
N TYR A 52 14.52 -8.48 -1.41
CA TYR A 52 15.37 -8.91 -2.52
C TYR A 52 16.40 -9.90 -2.00
N GLU A 53 16.39 -11.10 -2.57
CA GLU A 53 17.28 -12.22 -2.21
C GLU A 53 17.40 -12.47 -0.68
N GLY A 54 16.34 -12.17 0.08
CA GLY A 54 16.24 -12.41 1.54
C GLY A 54 17.09 -11.54 2.45
N THR A 55 17.91 -10.62 1.92
CA THR A 55 18.84 -9.81 2.74
C THR A 55 18.59 -8.30 2.61
N MET A 56 18.09 -7.86 1.46
CA MET A 56 17.84 -6.46 1.17
C MET A 56 16.34 -6.21 1.18
N LYS A 57 15.89 -5.07 1.73
CA LYS A 57 14.46 -4.77 1.72
C LYS A 57 14.11 -3.31 1.51
N ASP A 58 13.06 -3.11 0.73
CA ASP A 58 12.30 -1.87 0.66
C ASP A 58 11.05 -2.05 1.52
N SER A 59 10.77 -1.11 2.42
CA SER A 59 9.56 -1.17 3.25
C SER A 59 8.92 0.18 3.44
N GLY A 60 7.59 0.18 3.50
CA GLY A 60 6.82 1.41 3.56
C GLY A 60 5.32 1.20 3.62
N GLU A 61 4.61 2.28 3.33
CA GLU A 61 3.16 2.36 3.38
C GLU A 61 2.58 2.51 1.98
N VAL A 62 1.45 1.85 1.76
CA VAL A 62 0.62 2.03 0.57
C VAL A 62 -0.67 2.72 0.97
N ARG A 63 -1.15 3.65 0.15
CA ARG A 63 -2.45 4.29 0.36
C ARG A 63 -3.02 4.82 -0.93
N GLY A 64 -4.34 4.84 -1.05
CA GLY A 64 -4.99 5.33 -2.25
C GLY A 64 -6.48 5.12 -2.27
N LYS A 65 -7.03 5.03 -3.48
CA LYS A 65 -8.45 4.87 -3.75
C LYS A 65 -8.77 3.45 -4.21
N VAL A 66 -9.98 3.02 -3.88
CA VAL A 66 -10.61 1.82 -4.46
C VAL A 66 -11.39 2.24 -5.69
N MET A 67 -11.03 1.70 -6.85
CA MET A 67 -11.61 2.00 -8.16
C MET A 67 -12.10 0.69 -8.78
N GLY A 68 -13.33 0.30 -8.43
CA GLY A 68 -13.85 -1.03 -8.75
C GLY A 68 -12.96 -2.10 -8.12
N ASP A 69 -12.41 -2.98 -8.95
CA ASP A 69 -11.49 -4.04 -8.52
C ASP A 69 -10.03 -3.58 -8.36
N THR A 70 -9.73 -2.33 -8.68
CA THR A 70 -8.35 -1.81 -8.63
C THR A 70 -8.12 -0.95 -7.39
N LEU A 71 -7.06 -1.24 -6.64
CA LEU A 71 -6.50 -0.38 -5.60
C LEU A 71 -5.40 0.48 -6.22
N GLN A 72 -5.65 1.75 -6.45
CA GLN A 72 -4.70 2.66 -7.10
C GLN A 72 -4.28 3.77 -6.13
N GLY A 73 -2.98 3.99 -5.98
CA GLY A 73 -2.45 4.92 -5.00
C GLY A 73 -0.94 5.12 -5.10
N ASP A 74 -0.34 5.42 -3.95
CA ASP A 74 1.10 5.62 -3.79
C ASP A 74 1.69 4.57 -2.84
N TYR A 75 2.92 4.12 -3.16
CA TYR A 75 3.82 3.44 -2.24
C TYR A 75 4.90 4.42 -1.77
N TYR A 76 4.87 4.75 -0.48
CA TYR A 76 5.85 5.61 0.16
C TYR A 76 6.77 4.78 1.05
N TYR A 77 8.04 4.67 0.69
CA TYR A 77 8.92 3.66 1.24
C TYR A 77 10.34 4.14 1.49
N LYS A 78 11.01 3.46 2.41
CA LYS A 78 12.43 3.60 2.66
C LYS A 78 13.18 2.53 1.85
N PRO A 79 14.09 2.92 0.95
CA PRO A 79 14.83 1.95 0.16
C PRO A 79 15.90 1.24 1.01
N TYR A 80 16.27 0.04 0.58
CA TYR A 80 17.47 -0.65 1.06
C TYR A 80 18.72 0.22 0.86
N GLY A 81 19.69 0.12 1.78
CA GLY A 81 20.89 0.96 1.78
C GLY A 81 20.69 2.36 2.36
N GLY A 82 19.46 2.70 2.79
CA GLY A 82 19.14 3.99 3.39
C GLY A 82 18.90 5.09 2.36
N GLY A 83 18.94 6.35 2.81
CA GLY A 83 18.63 7.52 1.98
C GLY A 83 17.22 8.08 2.20
N LYS A 84 16.83 9.00 1.31
CA LYS A 84 15.53 9.68 1.39
C LYS A 84 14.40 8.70 1.06
N TRP A 85 13.28 8.86 1.76
CA TRP A 85 12.05 8.16 1.42
C TRP A 85 11.65 8.45 -0.02
N LYS A 86 11.21 7.41 -0.72
CA LYS A 86 10.76 7.47 -2.11
C LYS A 86 9.27 7.29 -2.15
N ARG A 87 8.64 7.90 -3.16
CA ARG A 87 7.22 7.74 -3.46
C ARG A 87 7.11 7.28 -4.90
N VAL A 88 6.34 6.23 -5.15
CA VAL A 88 6.05 5.73 -6.49
C VAL A 88 4.57 5.36 -6.58
N PRO A 89 3.92 5.49 -7.75
CA PRO A 89 2.55 5.04 -7.89
C PRO A 89 2.47 3.51 -7.79
N ILE A 90 1.35 3.01 -7.26
CA ILE A 90 1.05 1.59 -7.14
C ILE A 90 -0.38 1.32 -7.62
N ALA A 91 -0.57 0.20 -8.31
CA ALA A 91 -1.87 -0.30 -8.70
C ALA A 91 -1.94 -1.81 -8.45
N LEU A 92 -2.94 -2.24 -7.69
CA LEU A 92 -3.20 -3.65 -7.38
C LEU A 92 -4.58 -4.03 -7.91
N LEU A 93 -4.64 -4.97 -8.86
CA LEU A 93 -5.90 -5.48 -9.37
C LEU A 93 -6.35 -6.71 -8.58
N LYS A 94 -7.56 -6.66 -8.02
CA LYS A 94 -8.23 -7.82 -7.45
C LYS A 94 -8.70 -8.72 -8.57
N LYS A 95 -8.17 -9.95 -8.61
CA LYS A 95 -8.59 -10.96 -9.58
C LYS A 95 -8.39 -12.34 -8.99
N ASP A 96 -9.40 -13.21 -9.08
CA ASP A 96 -9.32 -14.61 -8.65
C ASP A 96 -8.83 -14.81 -7.20
N ARG A 97 -9.26 -13.93 -6.28
CA ARG A 97 -8.80 -13.89 -4.86
C ARG A 97 -7.31 -13.58 -4.68
N LYS A 98 -6.66 -13.03 -5.71
CA LYS A 98 -5.28 -12.55 -5.70
C LYS A 98 -5.24 -11.04 -5.93
N LEU A 99 -4.11 -10.42 -5.60
CA LEU A 99 -3.79 -9.04 -6.01
C LEU A 99 -2.64 -9.07 -7.02
N LEU A 100 -2.87 -8.52 -8.21
CA LEU A 100 -1.86 -8.45 -9.26
C LEU A 100 -1.22 -7.05 -9.23
N LEU A 101 0.10 -6.98 -9.09
CA LEU A 101 0.83 -5.72 -9.14
C LEU A 101 0.96 -5.24 -10.59
N GLY A 102 0.24 -4.16 -10.90
CA GLY A 102 0.21 -3.57 -12.23
C GLY A 102 1.47 -2.78 -12.58
N ARG A 103 1.77 -2.72 -13.87
CA ARG A 103 2.81 -1.85 -14.44
C ARG A 103 2.17 -0.80 -15.33
N GLY A 104 2.50 0.46 -15.10
CA GLY A 104 1.97 1.57 -15.88
C GLY A 104 3.02 2.63 -16.15
N VAL A 105 2.81 3.40 -17.22
CA VAL A 105 3.68 4.52 -17.57
C VAL A 105 3.55 5.60 -16.50
N THR A 106 4.66 5.96 -15.87
CA THR A 106 4.70 6.96 -14.80
C THR A 106 5.18 8.30 -15.33
N ILE A 107 4.49 9.38 -14.95
CA ILE A 107 4.92 10.76 -15.15
C ILE A 107 5.07 11.46 -13.81
N THR A 108 5.93 12.46 -13.75
CA THR A 108 6.05 13.35 -12.59
C THR A 108 5.33 14.66 -12.90
N TYR A 109 4.31 14.99 -12.12
CA TYR A 109 3.61 16.27 -12.22
C TYR A 109 3.68 16.97 -10.86
N MET A 110 4.14 18.22 -10.83
CA MET A 110 4.35 18.99 -9.59
C MET A 110 5.14 18.21 -8.53
N ASN A 111 6.24 17.56 -8.93
CA ASN A 111 7.08 16.69 -8.09
C ASN A 111 6.37 15.48 -7.45
N ILE A 112 5.20 15.09 -7.96
CA ILE A 112 4.47 13.90 -7.52
C ILE A 112 4.44 12.90 -8.69
N PRO A 113 5.05 11.71 -8.53
CA PRO A 113 4.97 10.66 -9.53
C PRO A 113 3.58 10.02 -9.52
N ARG A 114 3.01 9.80 -10.70
CA ARG A 114 1.68 9.22 -10.89
C ARG A 114 1.61 8.42 -12.19
N TYR A 115 0.67 7.50 -12.29
CA TYR A 115 0.37 6.87 -13.57
C TYR A 115 -0.17 7.89 -14.59
N THR A 116 0.20 7.70 -15.85
CA THR A 116 -0.21 8.56 -16.96
C THR A 116 -1.68 8.34 -17.27
N SER A 117 -2.47 9.41 -17.20
CA SER A 117 -3.89 9.35 -17.55
C SER A 117 -4.08 8.97 -19.02
N GLY A 118 -5.06 8.14 -19.32
CA GLY A 118 -5.33 7.65 -20.68
C GLY A 118 -4.45 6.50 -21.14
N VAL A 119 -3.43 6.12 -20.36
CA VAL A 119 -2.62 4.92 -20.63
C VAL A 119 -3.09 3.79 -19.68
N PRO A 120 -3.53 2.63 -20.20
CA PRO A 120 -3.92 1.51 -19.37
C PRO A 120 -2.77 1.01 -18.48
N ILE A 121 -3.12 0.52 -17.29
CA ILE A 121 -2.18 -0.22 -16.43
C ILE A 121 -2.19 -1.67 -16.90
N GLU A 122 -1.00 -2.23 -17.10
CA GLU A 122 -0.82 -3.59 -17.58
C GLU A 122 -0.75 -4.60 -16.42
N TYR A 123 -1.45 -5.72 -16.58
CA TYR A 123 -1.57 -6.78 -15.57
C TYR A 123 -1.30 -8.19 -16.12
N SER A 124 -1.00 -8.35 -17.42
CA SER A 124 -0.74 -9.66 -18.04
C SER A 124 0.53 -10.34 -17.52
N ASP A 125 1.52 -9.55 -17.13
CA ASP A 125 2.81 -9.99 -16.61
C ASP A 125 3.17 -9.16 -15.36
N PRO A 126 2.50 -9.42 -14.22
CA PRO A 126 2.69 -8.66 -13.00
C PRO A 126 3.99 -9.09 -12.30
N LYS A 127 4.79 -8.11 -11.85
CA LYS A 127 6.03 -8.41 -11.10
C LYS A 127 5.73 -9.24 -9.85
N PHE A 128 4.61 -8.99 -9.18
CA PHE A 128 4.16 -9.78 -8.05
C PHE A 128 2.69 -10.12 -8.21
N THR A 129 2.37 -11.40 -8.00
CA THR A 129 1.01 -11.87 -7.80
C THR A 129 0.88 -12.28 -6.34
N PHE A 130 0.09 -11.54 -5.59
CA PHE A 130 -0.10 -11.70 -4.16
C PHE A 130 -1.25 -12.67 -3.87
N GLU A 131 -0.96 -13.65 -3.03
CA GLU A 131 -1.93 -14.60 -2.51
C GLU A 131 -2.21 -14.30 -1.04
N THR A 132 -3.46 -14.42 -0.62
CA THR A 132 -3.85 -14.21 0.78
C THR A 132 -3.20 -15.26 1.68
N ILE A 133 -2.66 -14.83 2.83
CA ILE A 133 -1.95 -15.68 3.79
C ILE A 133 -2.66 -15.80 5.16
N GLN A 134 -3.96 -15.51 5.26
CA GLN A 134 -4.66 -15.70 6.53
C GLN A 134 -4.77 -17.18 6.91
N GLU A 135 -4.33 -17.51 8.14
CA GLU A 135 -4.77 -18.69 8.87
C GLU A 135 -6.30 -18.71 8.92
N ALA A 136 -6.87 -19.90 8.80
CA ALA A 136 -8.26 -20.18 9.09
C ALA A 136 -8.58 -19.90 10.57
N ALA A 137 -8.72 -18.63 10.96
CA ALA A 137 -9.28 -18.24 12.25
C ALA A 137 -10.80 -18.08 12.12
N GLN A 138 -11.48 -19.20 11.86
CA GLN A 138 -12.85 -19.42 12.26
C GLN A 138 -12.94 -20.78 12.96
N LYS A 139 -12.90 -20.74 14.29
CA LYS A 139 -13.69 -21.64 15.13
C LYS A 139 -14.04 -20.93 16.42
#